data_AF-A0A2P4S711-F1
#
_entry.id   AF-A0A2P4S711-F1
#
_cell.length_a   1.000
_cell.length_b   1.000
_cell.length_c   1.000
_cell.angle_alpha   90.00
_cell.angle_beta   90.00
_cell.angle_gamma   90.00
#
_symmetry.space_group_name_H-M   'P 1'
#
loop_
_entity.id
_entity.type
_entity.pdbx_description
1 polymer ?
#
loop_
_entity_poly.entity_id
_entity_poly.type
_entity_poly.pdbx_seq_one_letter_code
_entity_poly.pdbx_strand_id
1 'polypeptide(L)' 'MRHKGSSPHWVGLMREGEERPWEWVNRSPLSHLFQVHGGGLCAYLGDAGLSSSHCSARRNWVCTKAAPQNPRKNFCIST' A
#
# COMPACT_ATOMS: atom_id res chain seq x y z
N MET A 1 -10.44 11.31 -20.83
CA MET A 1 -10.12 11.77 -19.46
C MET A 1 -10.07 10.54 -18.57
N ARG A 2 -8.89 10.13 -18.07
CA ARG A 2 -8.78 8.96 -17.17
C ARG A 2 -9.20 9.42 -15.78
N HIS A 3 -10.31 8.90 -15.25
CA HIS A 3 -10.67 9.07 -13.84
C HIS A 3 -9.62 8.36 -12.98
N LYS A 4 -8.53 9.06 -12.64
CA LYS A 4 -7.71 8.67 -11.50
C LYS A 4 -8.65 8.82 -10.31
N GLY A 5 -9.06 7.73 -9.67
CA GLY A 5 -9.83 7.82 -8.43
C GLY A 5 -8.98 8.60 -7.42
N SER A 6 -9.22 9.90 -7.29
CA SER A 6 -8.35 10.82 -6.55
C SER A 6 -8.49 10.71 -5.04
N SER A 7 -9.20 9.67 -4.56
CA SER A 7 -9.27 9.41 -3.14
C SER A 7 -7.94 8.79 -2.70
N PRO A 8 -7.26 9.34 -1.69
CA PRO A 8 -6.12 8.65 -1.08
C PRO A 8 -6.56 7.31 -0.50
N HIS A 9 -5.73 6.27 -0.65
CA HIS A 9 -6.03 4.93 -0.17
C HIS A 9 -5.00 4.46 0.85
N TRP A 10 -5.46 3.89 1.96
CA TRP A 10 -4.59 3.19 2.90
C TRP A 10 -3.82 2.07 2.21
N VAL A 11 -2.55 1.95 2.56
CA VAL A 11 -1.69 0.81 2.23
C VAL A 11 -1.27 0.14 3.52
N GLY A 12 -0.91 -1.14 3.46
CA GLY A 12 -0.51 -1.93 4.64
C GLY A 12 0.86 -1.56 5.20
N LEU A 13 1.14 -0.27 5.38
CA LEU A 13 2.42 0.28 5.83
C LEU A 13 2.18 1.18 7.05
N MET A 14 2.87 0.89 8.15
CA MET A 14 2.69 1.55 9.43
C MET A 14 3.99 1.67 10.21
N ARG A 15 4.00 2.50 11.26
CA ARG A 15 5.10 2.63 12.22
C ARG A 15 4.54 2.80 13.63
N GLU A 16 5.30 2.35 14.62
CA GLU A 16 4.88 2.42 16.03
C GLU A 16 5.04 3.82 16.64
N GLY A 17 5.88 4.67 16.05
CA GLY A 17 6.11 6.06 16.48
C GLY A 17 6.79 6.87 15.38
N GLU A 18 6.85 8.19 15.54
CA GLU A 18 7.36 9.08 14.48
C GLU A 18 8.84 8.85 14.13
N GLU A 19 9.63 8.39 15.10
CA GLU A 19 11.06 8.08 14.93
C GLU A 19 11.31 6.61 14.55
N ARG A 20 10.26 5.78 14.50
CA ARG A 20 10.38 4.37 14.16
C ARG A 20 10.35 4.16 12.65
N PRO A 21 11.09 3.15 12.15
CA PRO A 21 11.07 2.81 10.73
C PRO A 21 9.66 2.38 10.31
N TRP A 22 9.39 2.52 9.01
CA TRP A 22 8.16 2.02 8.40
C TRP A 22 8.25 0.51 8.19
N GLU A 23 7.19 -0.19 8.60
CA GLU A 23 7.03 -1.63 8.43
C GLU A 23 5.75 -1.94 7.67
N TRP A 24 5.84 -2.89 6.75
CA TRP A 24 4.66 -3.50 6.15
C TRP A 24 3.93 -4.37 7.19
N VAL A 25 2.66 -4.67 6.95
CA VAL A 25 1.85 -5.57 7.80
C VAL A 25 2.47 -6.96 8.04
N ASN A 26 3.39 -7.39 7.18
CA ASN A 26 4.16 -8.63 7.33
C ASN A 26 5.47 -8.45 8.13
N ARG A 27 5.66 -7.32 8.82
CA ARG A 27 6.87 -6.95 9.58
C ARG A 27 8.13 -6.79 8.72
N SER A 28 7.99 -6.69 7.40
CA SER A 28 9.13 -6.35 6.54
C SER A 28 9.36 -4.83 6.52
N PRO A 29 10.62 -4.36 6.55
CA PRO A 29 10.93 -2.94 6.51
C PRO A 29 10.60 -2.34 5.13
N LEU A 30 10.24 -1.06 5.11
CA LEU A 30 10.12 -0.31 3.86
C LEU A 30 11.48 -0.16 3.17
N SER A 31 11.52 -0.37 1.86
CA SER A 31 12.73 -0.12 1.07
C SER A 31 13.11 1.36 1.11
N HIS A 32 14.42 1.64 1.23
CA HIS A 32 14.96 3.01 1.30
C HIS A 32 14.72 3.85 0.04
N LEU A 33 14.23 3.23 -1.04
CA LEU A 33 13.85 3.91 -2.28
C LEU A 33 12.54 4.72 -2.14
N PHE A 34 11.74 4.44 -1.12
CA PHE A 34 10.46 5.10 -0.89
C PHE A 34 10.56 6.04 0.31
N GLN A 35 10.14 7.29 0.10
CA GLN A 35 9.94 8.25 1.18
C GLN A 35 8.45 8.39 1.48
N VAL A 36 8.11 8.41 2.77
CA VAL A 36 6.75 8.69 3.24
C VAL A 36 6.70 10.09 3.82
N HIS A 37 5.79 10.93 3.33
CA HIS A 37 5.64 12.30 3.78
C HIS A 37 4.65 12.42 4.96
N GLY A 38 4.93 13.30 5.92
CA GLY A 38 4.06 13.60 7.06
C GLY A 38 4.39 12.83 8.35
N GLY A 39 3.72 13.21 9.46
CA GLY A 39 3.97 12.69 10.81
C GLY A 39 3.09 11.53 11.26
N GLY A 40 2.12 11.08 10.44
CA GLY A 40 1.19 10.02 10.84
C GLY A 40 1.83 8.64 11.07
N LEU A 41 1.08 7.75 11.71
CA LEU A 41 1.52 6.38 12.01
C LEU A 41 1.11 5.36 10.94
N CYS A 42 0.11 5.67 10.12
CA CYS A 42 -0.32 4.84 9.01
C CYS A 42 -0.07 5.58 7.69
N ALA A 43 0.37 4.85 6.66
CA ALA A 43 0.63 5.41 5.34
C ALA A 43 -0.50 5.13 4.34
N TYR A 44 -0.74 6.11 3.49
CA TYR A 44 -1.68 6.05 2.38
C TYR A 44 -1.00 6.49 1.08
N LEU A 45 -1.50 5.99 -0.04
CA LEU A 45 -1.14 6.42 -1.37
C LEU A 45 -2.05 7.59 -1.77
N GLY A 46 -1.45 8.76 -2.03
CA GLY A 46 -2.09 9.93 -2.59
C GLY A 46 -1.53 10.29 -3.97
N ASP A 47 -1.90 11.47 -4.50
CA ASP A 47 -1.46 11.88 -5.84
C ASP A 47 0.04 12.15 -5.96
N ALA A 48 0.66 12.61 -4.87
CA ALA A 48 2.10 12.88 -4.79
C ALA A 48 2.93 11.67 -4.34
N GLY A 49 2.32 10.51 -4.11
CA GLY A 49 2.99 9.29 -3.62
C GLY A 49 2.55 8.90 -2.22
N LEU A 50 3.48 8.38 -1.41
CA LEU A 50 3.22 7.90 -0.06
C LEU A 50 3.21 9.06 0.94
N SER A 51 2.11 9.16 1.68
CA SER A 51 1.95 10.13 2.77
C SER A 51 1.39 9.42 4.00
N SER A 52 1.47 10.04 5.17
CA SER A 52 1.00 9.47 6.42
C SER A 52 -0.08 10.31 7.09
N SER A 53 -0.97 9.65 7.82
CA SER A 53 -1.93 10.30 8.71
C SER A 53 -2.28 9.42 9.91
N HIS A 54 -3.11 9.93 10.82
CA HIS A 54 -3.65 9.12 11.91
C HIS A 54 -4.46 7.94 11.36
N CYS A 55 -4.25 6.75 11.91
CA CYS A 55 -4.82 5.50 11.38
C CYS A 55 -6.36 5.48 11.40
N SER A 56 -7.00 6.27 12.27
CA SER A 56 -8.46 6.39 12.33
C SER A 56 -9.08 7.24 11.21
N ALA A 57 -8.26 7.90 10.38
CA ALA A 57 -8.78 8.70 9.28
C ALA A 57 -9.53 7.81 8.26
N ARG A 58 -10.74 8.22 7.89
CA ARG A 58 -11.58 7.47 6.96
C ARG A 58 -11.00 7.59 5.54
N ARG A 59 -10.50 6.48 5.00
CA ARG A 59 -10.03 6.34 3.62
C ARG A 59 -10.36 4.95 3.10
N ASN A 60 -10.44 4.81 1.78
CA ASN A 60 -10.48 3.49 1.14
C ASN A 60 -9.12 2.79 1.33
N TRP A 61 -9.03 1.49 1.07
CA TRP A 61 -7.80 0.71 1.22
C TRP A 61 -7.48 -0.11 -0.03
N VAL A 62 -6.20 -0.38 -0.25
CA VAL A 62 -5.73 -1.31 -1.29
C VAL A 62 -5.24 -2.59 -0.62
N CYS A 63 -5.77 -3.73 -1.05
CA CYS A 63 -5.32 -5.05 -0.61
C CYS A 63 -4.35 -5.66 -1.63
N THR A 64 -3.28 -6.28 -1.15
CA THR A 64 -2.40 -7.10 -1.98
C THR A 64 -2.73 -8.58 -1.75
N LYS A 65 -2.98 -9.33 -2.83
CA LYS A 65 -3.12 -10.78 -2.79
C LYS A 65 -1.98 -11.40 -3.58
N ALA A 66 -1.20 -12.28 -2.94
CA ALA A 66 -0.16 -13.02 -3.63
C ALA A 66 -0.79 -13.89 -4.74
N ALA A 67 -0.14 -13.93 -5.90
CA ALA A 67 -0.54 -14.88 -6.94
C ALA A 67 -0.38 -16.31 -6.40
N PRO A 68 -1.26 -17.25 -6.78
CA PRO A 68 -1.07 -18.66 -6.46
C PRO A 68 0.30 -19.11 -6.96
N GLN A 69 1.03 -19.85 -6.15
CA GLN A 69 2.41 -20.29 -6.43
C GLN A 69 2.52 -21.25 -7.62
N ASN A 70 1.37 -21.70 -8.14
CA ASN A 70 1.25 -22.55 -9.32
C ASN A 70 -0.02 -22.14 -10.12
N PRO A 71 0.02 -21.04 -10.89
CA PRO A 71 -1.09 -20.73 -11.79
C PRO A 71 -1.19 -21.91 -12.76
N ARG A 72 -2.35 -22.59 -12.85
CA ARG A 72 -2.56 -23.68 -13.81
C ARG A 72 -2.18 -23.15 -15.20
N LYS A 73 -1.01 -23.52 -15.72
CA LYS A 73 -0.43 -22.93 -16.94
C LYS A 73 -1.13 -23.39 -18.23
N ASN A 74 -2.11 -24.29 -18.17
CA ASN A 74 -2.57 -24.98 -19.37
C ASN A 74 -4.10 -25.06 -19.45
N PHE A 75 -4.79 -23.96 -19.72
CA PHE A 75 -6.11 -24.06 -20.34
C PHE A 75 -6.44 -22.82 -21.17
N CYS A 76 -5.71 -22.64 -22.27
CA CYS A 76 -6.29 -21.99 -23.45
C CYS A 76 -6.93 -23.12 -24.26
N ILE A 77 -8.25 -23.29 -24.18
CA ILE A 77 -8.97 -23.97 -25.26
C ILE A 77 -8.96 -22.98 -26.43
N SER A 78 -8.22 -23.32 -27.48
CA SER A 78 -8.43 -22.75 -28.80
C SER A 78 -9.67 -23.41 -29.38
N THR A 79 -10.77 -22.66 -29.49
CA THR A 79 -11.88 -22.93 -30.43
C THR A 79 -11.97 -21.77 -31.38
#